data_AF-A0A952IF06-F1
#
_entry.id   AF-A0A952IF06-F1
#
_cell.length_a   1.000
_cell.length_b   1.000
_cell.length_c   1.000
_cell.angle_alpha   90.00
_cell.angle_beta   90.00
_cell.angle_gamma   90.00
#
_symmetry.space_group_name_H-M   'P 1'
#
loop_
_entity.id
_entity.type
_entity.pdbx_description
1 polymer ?
#
loop_
_entity_poly.entity_id
_entity_poly.type
_entity_poly.pdbx_seq_one_letter_code
_entity_poly.pdbx_strand_id
1 'polypeptide(L)'
;MTREKSNDGLNLVAADLVGVVKQIKQFRPDVTQLHVQSVESSFDHHLADALESAGYIPKGSRTSESLPVNTSVSVQQTYQTAGQGAQERTYQIEIGTVKIKRNYAFINNQVIPRSNIFLKGTDASGIKLNDELFYQQNGIASHDIGTPVNLPTSGFTREAQLDPEASSTQTMKPPESSAQQEQRPASNQSSLGALTIQAHNKGASESYKVGEDISIQIRTEHDAHVYCYYEDAKGDVVLLFPNRYHPDNAMRAGDSIVLPESDNWLMTATRANKSEQYLCLSVPPNLTTQLTNQFSQPDLQPLPVDNLLQVYDLFHAVLGEDLIAKKISLSVH
;
A
#
# COMPACT_ATOMS: atom_id res chain seq x y z
N MET A 1 18.52 39.27 -20.23
CA MET A 1 18.53 37.82 -20.51
C MET A 1 17.76 37.12 -19.40
N THR A 2 16.48 36.90 -19.63
CA THR A 2 15.56 36.27 -18.68
C THR A 2 15.82 34.77 -18.72
N ARG A 3 16.38 34.22 -17.63
CA ARG A 3 16.54 32.77 -17.47
C ARG A 3 15.13 32.18 -17.43
N GLU A 4 14.71 31.54 -18.51
CA GLU A 4 13.49 30.74 -18.56
C GLU A 4 13.52 29.80 -17.35
N LYS A 5 12.60 30.00 -16.40
CA LYS A 5 12.39 29.05 -15.30
C LYS A 5 11.86 27.78 -15.95
N SER A 6 12.76 26.86 -16.29
CA SER A 6 12.40 25.47 -16.58
C SER A 6 11.57 24.98 -15.40
N ASN A 7 10.27 24.81 -15.63
CA ASN A 7 9.32 24.37 -14.62
C ASN A 7 9.39 22.83 -14.58
N ASP A 8 10.53 22.30 -14.14
CA ASP A 8 10.78 20.86 -14.07
C ASP A 8 10.08 20.18 -12.89
N GLY A 9 9.39 20.97 -12.06
CA GLY A 9 8.66 20.54 -10.87
C GLY A 9 9.54 20.06 -9.71
N LEU A 10 10.88 20.15 -9.84
CA LEU A 10 11.82 19.80 -8.76
C LEU A 10 11.67 20.72 -7.54
N ASN A 11 11.25 21.96 -7.76
CA ASN A 11 10.90 22.88 -6.68
C ASN A 11 9.74 22.35 -5.81
N LEU A 12 8.77 21.64 -6.40
CA LEU A 12 7.63 21.06 -5.68
C LEU A 12 8.06 19.83 -4.90
N VAL A 13 8.90 18.98 -5.50
CA VAL A 13 9.55 17.85 -4.81
C VAL A 13 10.33 18.34 -3.59
N ALA A 14 11.17 19.37 -3.76
CA ALA A 14 11.97 19.94 -2.68
C ALA A 14 11.09 20.53 -1.57
N ALA A 15 10.05 21.28 -1.93
CA ALA A 15 9.12 21.88 -0.98
C ALA A 15 8.34 20.82 -0.19
N ASP A 16 7.93 19.71 -0.81
CA ASP A 16 7.25 18.60 -0.14
C ASP A 16 8.15 17.93 0.91
N LEU A 17 9.38 17.54 0.52
CA LEU A 17 10.31 16.92 1.46
C LEU A 17 10.69 17.85 2.62
N VAL A 18 10.94 19.14 2.35
CA VAL A 18 11.21 20.12 3.42
C VAL A 18 9.98 20.38 4.28
N GLY A 19 8.77 20.33 3.70
CA GLY A 19 7.51 20.40 4.42
C GLY A 19 7.38 19.31 5.49
N VAL A 20 7.87 18.11 5.21
CA VAL A 20 7.97 17.02 6.20
C VAL A 20 9.03 17.33 7.26
N VAL A 21 10.23 17.77 6.86
CA VAL A 21 11.33 18.11 7.79
C VAL A 21 10.88 19.12 8.85
N LYS A 22 10.11 20.15 8.46
CA LYS A 22 9.58 21.19 9.36
C LYS A 22 8.67 20.67 10.46
N GLN A 23 8.03 19.52 10.25
CA GLN A 23 7.09 18.94 11.20
C GLN A 23 7.78 18.00 12.20
N ILE A 24 9.02 17.59 11.92
CA ILE A 24 9.80 16.74 12.82
C ILE A 24 10.34 17.60 13.96
N LYS A 25 9.95 17.26 15.20
CA LYS A 25 10.23 18.07 16.41
C LYS A 25 11.70 18.45 16.57
N GLN A 26 12.63 17.54 16.27
CA GLN A 26 14.07 17.76 16.40
C GLN A 26 14.70 18.62 15.28
N PHE A 27 13.96 18.89 14.21
CA PHE A 27 14.41 19.65 13.04
C PHE A 27 13.59 20.91 12.84
N ARG A 28 13.04 21.53 13.89
CA ARG A 28 12.36 22.80 13.69
C ARG A 28 13.35 23.90 13.30
N PRO A 29 12.99 24.82 12.38
CA PRO A 29 13.91 25.84 11.87
C PRO A 29 14.33 26.88 12.92
N ASP A 30 13.60 27.00 14.04
CA ASP A 30 13.96 27.91 15.13
C ASP A 30 15.09 27.40 16.03
N VAL A 31 15.40 26.10 15.98
CA VAL A 31 16.42 25.47 16.83
C VAL A 31 17.51 24.72 16.05
N THR A 32 17.29 24.48 14.76
CA THR A 32 18.19 23.69 13.91
C THR A 32 18.47 24.44 12.61
N GLN A 33 19.74 24.53 12.25
CA GLN A 33 20.17 24.94 10.92
C GLN A 33 20.36 23.69 10.06
N LEU A 34 20.00 23.75 8.77
CA LEU A 34 20.17 22.64 7.84
C LEU A 34 20.70 23.15 6.52
N HIS A 35 21.74 22.52 5.99
CA HIS A 35 22.32 22.84 4.68
C HIS A 35 22.50 21.57 3.85
N VAL A 36 22.40 21.68 2.52
CA VAL A 36 22.72 20.56 1.63
C VAL A 36 24.24 20.31 1.69
N GLN A 37 24.66 19.05 1.81
CA GLN A 37 26.06 18.68 1.99
C GLN A 37 26.92 19.04 0.77
N SER A 38 26.44 18.68 -0.42
CA SER A 38 27.06 18.99 -1.71
C SER A 38 25.96 19.38 -2.70
N VAL A 39 26.18 20.44 -3.46
CA VAL A 39 25.21 20.92 -4.46
C VAL A 39 25.71 20.54 -5.85
N GLU A 40 25.31 19.36 -6.32
CA GLU A 40 25.83 18.78 -7.57
C GLU A 40 24.75 18.65 -8.66
N SER A 41 23.48 18.58 -8.27
CA SER A 41 22.33 18.42 -9.16
C SER A 41 21.38 19.62 -9.12
N SER A 42 20.49 19.73 -10.12
CA SER A 42 19.42 20.74 -10.13
C SER A 42 18.50 20.62 -8.92
N PHE A 43 18.22 19.39 -8.48
CA PHE A 43 17.42 19.17 -7.28
C PHE A 43 18.12 19.64 -6.02
N ASP A 44 19.45 19.50 -5.91
CA ASP A 44 20.19 19.99 -4.73
C ASP A 44 20.08 21.50 -4.59
N HIS A 45 20.08 22.23 -5.72
CA HIS A 45 19.82 23.67 -5.73
C HIS A 45 18.40 23.99 -5.24
N HIS A 46 17.39 23.26 -5.72
CA HIS A 46 16.00 23.44 -5.28
C HIS A 46 15.79 23.07 -3.82
N LEU A 47 16.46 22.03 -3.32
CA LEU A 47 16.44 21.64 -1.92
C LEU A 47 17.08 22.71 -1.03
N ALA A 48 18.22 23.26 -1.44
CA ALA A 48 18.85 24.37 -0.74
C ALA A 48 17.94 25.60 -0.70
N ASP A 49 17.31 25.97 -1.82
CA ASP A 49 16.36 27.08 -1.90
C ASP A 49 15.13 26.85 -0.99
N ALA A 50 14.63 25.61 -0.91
CA ALA A 50 13.50 25.24 -0.07
C ALA A 50 13.87 25.29 1.43
N LEU A 51 15.06 24.84 1.82
CA LEU A 51 15.57 24.95 3.19
C LEU A 51 15.76 26.41 3.61
N GLU A 52 16.34 27.25 2.74
CA GLU A 52 16.48 28.70 2.93
C GLU A 52 15.09 29.35 3.12
N SER A 53 14.13 29.03 2.26
CA SER A 53 12.75 29.54 2.33
C SER A 53 12.00 29.07 3.59
N ALA A 54 12.34 27.90 4.10
CA ALA A 54 11.77 27.34 5.33
C ALA A 54 12.40 27.91 6.62
N GLY A 55 13.45 28.72 6.51
CA GLY A 55 14.11 29.38 7.64
C GLY A 55 15.26 28.59 8.27
N TYR A 56 15.74 27.53 7.62
CA TYR A 56 16.86 26.73 8.11
C TYR A 56 18.23 27.40 7.92
N ILE A 57 18.32 28.38 7.03
CA ILE A 57 19.54 29.13 6.73
C ILE A 57 19.17 30.61 6.59
N PRO A 58 19.95 31.56 7.14
CA PRO A 58 19.78 32.99 6.86
C PRO A 58 19.88 33.28 5.36
N LYS A 59 19.00 34.16 4.86
CA LYS A 59 18.98 34.53 3.43
C LYS A 59 20.35 35.01 2.96
N GLY A 60 20.88 34.39 1.91
CA GLY A 60 22.18 34.73 1.33
C GLY A 60 23.41 34.08 1.98
N SER A 61 23.25 33.27 3.04
CA SER A 61 24.34 32.54 3.70
C SER A 61 24.62 31.20 3.01
N ARG A 62 24.96 31.22 1.71
CA ARG A 62 25.32 30.02 0.92
C ARG A 62 26.79 29.62 1.06
N THR A 63 27.59 30.39 1.77
CA THR A 63 29.02 30.17 1.96
C THR A 63 29.27 29.30 3.18
N SER A 64 29.92 28.18 2.93
CA SER A 64 30.41 27.18 3.89
C SER A 64 31.42 27.80 4.89
N GLU A 65 30.92 28.50 5.90
CA GLU A 65 31.67 28.78 7.12
C GLU A 65 31.19 27.80 8.21
N SER A 66 31.98 26.74 8.38
CA SER A 66 31.98 25.77 9.49
C SER A 66 30.62 25.57 10.20
N LEU A 67 29.60 25.13 9.46
CA LEU A 67 28.38 24.63 10.07
C LEU A 67 28.68 23.25 10.71
N PRO A 68 28.11 22.94 11.89
CA PRO A 68 28.32 21.64 12.54
C PRO A 68 27.96 20.45 11.63
N VAL A 69 28.73 19.35 11.66
CA VAL A 69 28.53 18.18 10.77
C VAL A 69 27.12 17.56 10.90
N ASN A 70 26.45 17.74 12.03
CA ASN A 70 25.07 17.28 12.26
C ASN A 70 23.97 18.17 11.65
N THR A 71 24.34 19.18 10.85
CA THR A 71 23.40 20.04 10.11
C THR A 71 23.37 19.77 8.61
N SER A 72 24.10 18.75 8.13
CA SER A 72 24.16 18.43 6.70
C SER A 72 23.01 17.53 6.25
N VAL A 73 22.40 17.88 5.12
CA VAL A 73 21.43 17.07 4.39
C VAL A 73 22.13 16.40 3.22
N SER A 74 22.21 15.08 3.22
CA SER A 74 22.70 14.32 2.06
C SER A 74 21.53 13.93 1.16
N VAL A 75 21.79 13.83 -0.14
CA VAL A 75 20.76 13.58 -1.16
C VAL A 75 21.13 12.33 -1.96
N GLN A 76 20.15 11.45 -2.17
CA GLN A 76 20.24 10.34 -3.12
C GLN A 76 19.05 10.38 -4.07
N GLN A 77 19.31 10.14 -5.35
CA GLN A 77 18.31 10.14 -6.42
C GLN A 77 18.42 8.86 -7.23
N THR A 78 17.30 8.19 -7.48
CA THR A 78 17.25 7.07 -8.42
C THR A 78 16.17 7.30 -9.48
N TYR A 79 16.43 6.82 -10.69
CA TYR A 79 15.61 7.05 -11.87
C TYR A 79 15.12 5.71 -12.41
N GLN A 80 13.83 5.62 -12.70
CA GLN A 80 13.20 4.45 -13.32
C GLN A 80 12.28 4.92 -14.44
N THR A 81 12.31 4.22 -15.58
CA THR A 81 11.34 4.49 -16.65
C THR A 81 10.08 3.70 -16.35
N ALA A 82 8.97 4.39 -16.14
CA ALA A 82 7.66 3.77 -16.05
C ALA A 82 7.04 3.67 -17.46
N GLY A 83 6.17 2.68 -17.68
CA GLY A 83 5.47 2.52 -18.96
C GLY A 83 4.74 3.81 -19.38
N GLN A 84 4.56 4.01 -20.69
CA GLN A 84 3.94 5.22 -21.27
C GLN A 84 4.81 6.51 -21.20
N GLY A 85 6.14 6.40 -21.16
CA GLY A 85 7.04 7.57 -21.24
C GLY A 85 7.13 8.41 -19.96
N ALA A 86 6.47 7.96 -18.88
CA ALA A 86 6.60 8.53 -17.56
C ALA A 86 7.99 8.26 -16.98
N GLN A 87 8.62 9.27 -16.39
CA GLN A 87 9.87 9.10 -15.65
C GLN A 87 9.55 9.08 -14.16
N GLU A 88 9.73 7.93 -13.51
CA GLU A 88 9.61 7.84 -12.06
C GLU A 88 10.98 8.11 -11.43
N ARG A 89 10.99 8.95 -10.40
CA ARG A 89 12.21 9.33 -9.68
C ARG A 89 11.96 9.22 -8.20
N THR A 90 12.89 8.57 -7.51
CA THR A 90 12.89 8.49 -6.05
C THR A 90 13.86 9.52 -5.50
N TYR A 91 13.37 10.38 -4.62
CA TYR A 91 14.22 11.33 -3.89
C TYR A 91 14.32 10.89 -2.44
N GLN A 92 15.55 10.73 -1.96
CA GLN A 92 15.87 10.45 -0.57
C GLN A 92 16.77 11.55 -0.02
N ILE A 93 16.42 12.07 1.15
CA ILE A 93 17.26 12.97 1.94
C ILE A 93 17.57 12.33 3.29
N GLU A 94 18.81 12.48 3.76
CA GLU A 94 19.23 12.03 5.08
C GLU A 94 19.75 13.19 5.92
N ILE A 95 19.28 13.26 7.17
CA ILE A 95 19.65 14.27 8.16
C ILE A 95 20.05 13.54 9.45
N GLY A 96 21.35 13.37 9.67
CA GLY A 96 21.85 12.51 10.73
C GLY A 96 21.37 11.06 10.56
N THR A 97 20.58 10.55 11.51
CA THR A 97 19.98 9.20 11.45
C THR A 97 18.61 9.17 10.78
N VAL A 98 18.02 10.33 10.47
CA VAL A 98 16.68 10.42 9.89
C VAL A 98 16.77 10.31 8.38
N LYS A 99 15.99 9.40 7.81
CA LYS A 99 15.87 9.22 6.36
C LYS A 99 14.45 9.54 5.93
N ILE A 100 14.34 10.38 4.91
CA ILE A 100 13.08 10.78 4.29
C ILE A 100 13.16 10.39 2.82
N LYS A 101 12.18 9.65 2.30
CA LYS A 101 12.18 9.20 0.90
C LYS A 101 10.77 9.27 0.31
N ARG A 102 10.64 9.68 -0.95
CA ARG A 102 9.38 9.65 -1.69
C ARG A 102 9.61 9.47 -3.19
N ASN A 103 8.67 8.79 -3.85
CA ASN A 103 8.69 8.55 -5.28
C ASN A 103 7.77 9.55 -5.99
N TYR A 104 8.17 10.02 -7.16
CA TYR A 104 7.43 10.98 -7.97
C TYR A 104 7.46 10.57 -9.44
N ALA A 105 6.35 10.73 -10.14
CA ALA A 105 6.28 10.61 -11.58
C ALA A 105 6.38 11.99 -12.23
N PHE A 106 7.19 12.08 -13.27
CA PHE A 106 7.33 13.25 -14.13
C PHE A 106 6.67 12.89 -15.46
N ILE A 107 5.51 13.49 -15.71
CA ILE A 107 4.66 13.20 -16.88
C ILE A 107 4.16 14.52 -17.44
N ASN A 108 4.37 14.79 -18.73
CA ASN A 108 3.84 15.98 -19.41
C ASN A 108 4.10 17.30 -18.65
N ASN A 109 5.32 17.48 -18.13
CA ASN A 109 5.73 18.66 -17.34
C ASN A 109 4.98 18.84 -16.01
N GLN A 110 4.28 17.80 -15.53
CA GLN A 110 3.69 17.71 -14.20
C GLN A 110 4.51 16.75 -13.34
N VAL A 111 4.49 17.01 -12.03
CA VAL A 111 5.08 16.14 -11.01
C VAL A 111 3.97 15.63 -10.13
N ILE A 112 3.87 14.32 -10.01
CA ILE A 112 2.82 13.66 -9.23
C ILE A 112 3.50 12.79 -8.19
N PRO A 113 3.22 12.95 -6.88
CA PRO A 113 3.70 12.01 -5.89
C PRO A 113 3.10 10.62 -6.16
N ARG A 114 3.95 9.60 -6.20
CA ARG A 114 3.58 8.19 -6.49
C ARG A 114 3.66 7.29 -5.27
N SER A 115 4.18 7.81 -4.16
CA SER A 115 4.20 7.13 -2.87
C SER A 115 3.81 8.12 -1.75
N ASN A 116 3.41 7.61 -0.59
CA ASN A 116 3.50 8.38 0.66
C ASN A 116 4.97 8.66 1.03
N ILE A 117 5.21 9.51 2.03
CA ILE A 117 6.55 9.73 2.58
C ILE A 117 7.01 8.49 3.37
N PHE A 118 8.21 8.00 3.08
CA PHE A 118 8.93 7.07 3.94
C PHE A 118 9.76 7.89 4.94
N LEU A 119 9.61 7.57 6.23
CA LEU A 119 10.35 8.21 7.31
C LEU A 119 10.94 7.14 8.23
N LYS A 120 12.26 7.18 8.45
CA LYS A 120 12.97 6.29 9.38
C LYS A 120 13.85 7.11 10.31
N GLY A 121 13.98 6.69 11.57
CA GLY A 121 14.85 7.35 12.55
C GLY A 121 14.19 8.44 13.40
N THR A 122 12.88 8.66 13.25
CA THR A 122 12.08 9.56 14.09
C THR A 122 10.61 9.13 14.11
N ASP A 123 9.80 9.77 14.95
CA ASP A 123 8.36 9.52 15.04
C ASP A 123 7.64 10.10 13.81
N ALA A 124 6.93 9.24 13.09
CA ALA A 124 6.12 9.62 11.93
C ALA A 124 4.70 10.05 12.30
N SER A 125 4.30 9.87 13.56
CA SER A 125 2.95 10.18 14.03
C SER A 125 2.65 11.67 13.90
N GLY A 126 1.65 12.00 13.11
CA GLY A 126 1.18 13.38 12.95
C GLY A 126 1.87 14.20 11.86
N ILE A 127 2.75 13.59 11.06
CA ILE A 127 3.22 14.22 9.82
C ILE A 127 2.04 14.35 8.85
N LYS A 128 1.74 15.57 8.42
CA LYS A 128 0.72 15.87 7.42
C LYS A 128 1.39 16.14 6.08
N LEU A 129 1.06 15.35 5.08
CA LEU A 129 1.50 15.57 3.69
C LEU A 129 0.65 16.66 3.04
N ASN A 130 1.29 17.50 2.24
CA ASN A 130 0.62 18.58 1.51
C ASN A 130 0.58 18.25 0.01
N ASP A 131 -0.13 17.19 -0.34
CA ASP A 131 -0.20 16.73 -1.73
C ASP A 131 -0.98 17.72 -2.62
N GLU A 132 -1.80 18.60 -2.01
CA GLU A 132 -2.45 19.75 -2.66
C GLU A 132 -1.47 20.63 -3.46
N LEU A 133 -0.20 20.70 -3.03
CA LEU A 133 0.89 21.39 -3.72
C LEU A 133 1.05 20.93 -5.18
N PHE A 134 0.74 19.67 -5.48
CA PHE A 134 0.97 19.08 -6.79
C PHE A 134 -0.23 19.22 -7.75
N TYR A 135 -1.42 19.54 -7.25
CA TYR A 135 -2.62 19.69 -8.08
C TYR A 135 -2.76 21.09 -8.70
N GLN A 136 -2.00 22.08 -8.23
CA GLN A 136 -2.07 23.47 -8.71
C GLN A 136 -1.13 23.79 -9.88
N GLN A 137 -0.44 22.77 -10.42
CA GLN A 137 0.66 22.94 -11.38
C GLN A 137 0.26 23.56 -12.73
N ASN A 138 -1.01 23.46 -13.13
CA ASN A 138 -1.52 23.95 -14.43
C ASN A 138 -2.82 24.78 -14.35
N GLY A 139 -3.18 25.33 -13.19
CA GLY A 139 -4.35 26.22 -13.08
C GLY A 139 -5.72 25.56 -13.28
N ILE A 140 -5.81 24.23 -13.24
CA ILE A 140 -7.09 23.51 -13.17
C ILE A 140 -7.46 23.39 -11.69
N ALA A 141 -8.55 24.05 -11.30
CA ALA A 141 -9.11 23.97 -9.95
C ALA A 141 -9.52 22.53 -9.62
N SER A 142 -9.44 22.16 -8.34
CA SER A 142 -9.72 20.83 -7.75
C SER A 142 -11.15 20.28 -7.94
N HIS A 143 -11.86 20.63 -9.02
CA HIS A 143 -13.27 20.29 -9.23
C HIS A 143 -13.56 19.26 -10.33
N ASP A 144 -12.55 18.77 -11.07
CA ASP A 144 -12.75 17.82 -12.17
C ASP A 144 -12.08 16.44 -11.98
N ILE A 145 -11.59 16.13 -10.76
CA ILE A 145 -11.17 14.77 -10.41
C ILE A 145 -11.88 14.39 -9.10
N GLY A 146 -13.00 13.69 -9.25
CA GLY A 146 -13.68 12.88 -8.23
C GLY A 146 -13.78 13.48 -6.83
N THR A 147 -14.88 14.17 -6.54
CA THR A 147 -15.33 14.37 -5.16
C THR A 147 -15.39 13.03 -4.41
N PRO A 148 -15.00 12.96 -3.13
CA PRO A 148 -15.21 11.76 -2.32
C PRO A 148 -16.71 11.45 -2.26
N VAL A 149 -17.09 10.26 -2.74
CA VAL A 149 -18.46 9.75 -2.64
C VAL A 149 -18.73 9.46 -1.17
N ASN A 150 -19.61 10.25 -0.55
CA ASN A 150 -20.22 9.87 0.73
C ASN A 150 -21.09 8.63 0.51
N LEU A 151 -20.68 7.49 1.07
CA LEU A 151 -21.53 6.30 1.11
C LEU A 151 -22.67 6.50 2.15
N PRO A 152 -23.91 6.10 1.82
CA PRO A 152 -25.03 6.19 2.75
C PRO A 152 -24.86 5.19 3.90
N THR A 153 -24.86 5.70 5.13
CA THR A 153 -24.97 4.91 6.36
C THR A 153 -26.45 4.60 6.60
N SER A 154 -26.93 3.43 6.16
CA SER A 154 -28.26 2.93 6.55
C SER A 154 -28.29 1.40 6.60
N GLY A 155 -28.00 0.88 7.80
CA GLY A 155 -28.78 -0.14 8.51
C GLY A 155 -29.02 -1.49 7.85
N PHE A 156 -28.38 -2.53 8.40
CA PHE A 156 -29.01 -3.85 8.55
C PHE A 156 -28.57 -4.48 9.87
N THR A 157 -29.39 -4.32 10.90
CA THR A 157 -29.41 -5.21 12.07
C THR A 157 -30.38 -6.33 11.76
N ARG A 158 -29.93 -7.58 11.76
CA ARG A 158 -30.83 -8.71 12.04
C ARG A 158 -30.08 -9.88 12.65
N GLU A 159 -30.16 -9.95 13.96
CA GLU A 159 -29.96 -11.15 14.75
C GLU A 159 -30.96 -12.22 14.29
N ALA A 160 -30.50 -13.45 14.09
CA ALA A 160 -31.35 -14.62 13.89
C ALA A 160 -31.05 -15.64 14.99
N GLN A 161 -32.04 -15.77 15.85
CA GLN A 161 -32.13 -16.67 16.99
C GLN A 161 -32.66 -18.04 16.53
N LEU A 162 -32.09 -19.10 17.09
CA LEU A 162 -32.39 -20.51 16.86
C LEU A 162 -33.63 -21.00 17.65
N ASP A 163 -34.11 -22.19 17.25
CA ASP A 163 -34.95 -23.19 17.96
C ASP A 163 -36.42 -23.39 17.44
N PRO A 164 -37.06 -24.58 17.65
CA PRO A 164 -37.11 -25.67 16.66
C PRO A 164 -38.53 -26.31 16.50
N GLU A 165 -38.61 -27.39 15.69
CA GLU A 165 -39.63 -28.48 15.63
C GLU A 165 -41.16 -28.21 15.66
N ALA A 166 -41.88 -28.71 14.64
CA ALA A 166 -42.89 -29.79 14.79
C ALA A 166 -43.67 -30.15 13.49
N SER A 167 -43.40 -31.37 13.00
CA SER A 167 -44.30 -32.47 12.56
C SER A 167 -45.63 -32.28 11.76
N SER A 168 -45.66 -32.95 10.59
CA SER A 168 -46.69 -33.86 10.01
C SER A 168 -48.07 -33.32 9.59
N THR A 169 -48.69 -33.67 8.44
CA THR A 169 -49.01 -35.04 7.97
C THR A 169 -49.63 -35.07 6.53
N GLN A 170 -49.31 -36.13 5.73
CA GLN A 170 -50.20 -36.94 4.83
C GLN A 170 -50.77 -36.34 3.50
N THR A 171 -50.95 -36.98 2.31
CA THR A 171 -50.99 -38.39 1.79
C THR A 171 -50.97 -38.46 0.22
N MET A 172 -50.32 -39.49 -0.38
CA MET A 172 -50.47 -40.25 -1.70
C MET A 172 -51.05 -39.59 -2.99
N LYS A 173 -50.78 -39.96 -4.27
CA LYS A 173 -50.18 -41.10 -5.04
C LYS A 173 -49.89 -40.62 -6.52
N PRO A 174 -49.17 -41.38 -7.39
CA PRO A 174 -48.58 -40.90 -8.67
C PRO A 174 -49.33 -41.32 -9.96
N PRO A 175 -48.86 -40.84 -11.14
CA PRO A 175 -48.55 -41.77 -12.25
C PRO A 175 -47.22 -41.48 -12.99
N GLU A 176 -46.70 -42.54 -13.61
CA GLU A 176 -45.54 -42.63 -14.50
C GLU A 176 -45.64 -41.75 -15.75
N SER A 177 -44.52 -41.15 -16.18
CA SER A 177 -44.13 -41.11 -17.59
C SER A 177 -42.68 -40.67 -17.76
N SER A 178 -41.98 -41.41 -18.60
CA SER A 178 -40.56 -41.35 -18.94
C SER A 178 -40.16 -40.09 -19.71
N ALA A 179 -39.11 -39.39 -19.28
CA ALA A 179 -38.24 -38.62 -20.19
C ALA A 179 -36.93 -38.23 -19.48
N GLN A 180 -35.82 -38.69 -20.07
CA GLN A 180 -34.50 -38.04 -20.11
C GLN A 180 -33.81 -37.75 -18.77
N GLN A 181 -32.88 -38.64 -18.41
CA GLN A 181 -31.65 -38.25 -17.72
C GLN A 181 -30.90 -37.26 -18.61
N GLU A 182 -31.24 -35.99 -18.50
CA GLU A 182 -30.33 -34.92 -18.86
C GLU A 182 -29.26 -34.90 -17.78
N GLN A 183 -28.03 -35.25 -18.19
CA GLN A 183 -26.84 -35.05 -17.37
C GLN A 183 -26.85 -33.60 -16.89
N ARG A 184 -27.19 -33.37 -15.61
CA ARG A 184 -26.84 -32.11 -14.97
C ARG A 184 -25.33 -31.98 -15.10
N PRO A 185 -24.80 -30.91 -15.72
CA PRO A 185 -23.37 -30.66 -15.67
C PRO A 185 -22.98 -30.63 -14.20
N ALA A 186 -21.90 -31.33 -13.87
CA ALA A 186 -21.29 -31.31 -12.56
C ALA A 186 -21.13 -29.84 -12.15
N SER A 187 -21.93 -29.44 -11.18
CA SER A 187 -21.84 -28.14 -10.53
C SER A 187 -20.45 -28.01 -9.91
N ASN A 188 -19.65 -27.11 -10.48
CA ASN A 188 -18.60 -26.32 -9.84
C ASN A 188 -18.14 -26.79 -8.45
N GLN A 189 -17.30 -27.83 -8.42
CA GLN A 189 -16.49 -28.17 -7.25
C GLN A 189 -15.02 -28.28 -7.65
N SER A 190 -14.44 -27.19 -8.15
CA SER A 190 -12.99 -27.12 -8.41
C SER A 190 -12.38 -25.73 -8.16
N SER A 191 -12.88 -24.98 -7.18
CA SER A 191 -12.20 -23.75 -6.68
C SER A 191 -11.47 -23.94 -5.35
N LEU A 192 -11.59 -25.10 -4.69
CA LEU A 192 -11.00 -25.37 -3.37
C LEU A 192 -9.47 -25.60 -3.37
N GLY A 193 -8.79 -25.51 -4.52
CA GLY A 193 -7.34 -25.73 -4.62
C GLY A 193 -6.57 -24.72 -5.49
N ALA A 194 -7.23 -23.67 -5.98
CA ALA A 194 -6.64 -22.77 -6.97
C ALA A 194 -5.64 -21.73 -6.40
N LEU A 195 -5.79 -21.41 -5.11
CA LEU A 195 -4.88 -20.56 -4.34
C LEU A 195 -4.65 -21.19 -2.97
N THR A 196 -3.38 -21.36 -2.61
CA THR A 196 -2.96 -21.87 -1.30
C THR A 196 -2.14 -20.82 -0.57
N ILE A 197 -2.42 -20.65 0.72
CA ILE A 197 -1.60 -19.89 1.67
C ILE A 197 -1.35 -20.75 2.90
N GLN A 198 -0.10 -20.79 3.37
CA GLN A 198 0.30 -21.56 4.55
C GLN A 198 1.46 -20.87 5.29
N ALA A 199 1.60 -21.14 6.58
CA ALA A 199 2.79 -20.73 7.31
C ALA A 199 4.03 -21.42 6.72
N HIS A 200 5.10 -20.67 6.50
CA HIS A 200 6.36 -21.18 6.00
C HIS A 200 7.29 -21.52 7.18
N ASN A 201 8.07 -22.59 7.04
CA ASN A 201 9.04 -23.10 8.03
C ASN A 201 8.51 -23.52 9.42
N LYS A 202 7.19 -23.59 9.64
CA LYS A 202 6.63 -23.84 10.98
C LYS A 202 6.03 -25.23 11.22
N GLY A 203 5.96 -26.08 10.20
CA GLY A 203 5.35 -27.40 10.32
C GLY A 203 3.90 -27.32 10.82
N ALA A 204 3.39 -28.38 11.47
CA ALA A 204 2.00 -28.49 11.92
C ALA A 204 1.65 -27.72 13.22
N SER A 205 2.61 -27.02 13.84
CA SER A 205 2.37 -26.23 15.06
C SER A 205 2.31 -24.73 14.72
N GLU A 206 1.11 -24.23 14.43
CA GLU A 206 0.83 -22.87 13.93
C GLU A 206 0.93 -21.76 15.00
N SER A 207 1.80 -21.89 16.01
CA SER A 207 1.93 -20.90 17.08
C SER A 207 3.29 -20.19 17.13
N TYR A 208 3.25 -18.87 16.99
CA TYR A 208 4.40 -17.97 17.04
C TYR A 208 4.62 -17.42 18.44
N LYS A 209 5.87 -17.13 18.80
CA LYS A 209 6.18 -16.33 19.98
C LYS A 209 6.17 -14.85 19.62
N VAL A 210 5.82 -13.99 20.57
CA VAL A 210 6.00 -12.54 20.38
C VAL A 210 7.47 -12.22 20.03
N GLY A 211 7.67 -11.45 18.97
CA GLY A 211 8.97 -11.09 18.42
C GLY A 211 9.54 -12.08 17.41
N GLU A 212 8.86 -13.20 17.15
CA GLU A 212 9.26 -14.15 16.11
C GLU A 212 8.89 -13.63 14.71
N ASP A 213 9.78 -13.81 13.74
CA ASP A 213 9.50 -13.47 12.36
C ASP A 213 8.53 -14.50 11.75
N ILE A 214 7.51 -13.99 11.06
CA ILE A 214 6.50 -14.74 10.36
C ILE A 214 6.87 -14.79 8.89
N SER A 215 6.77 -15.98 8.30
CA SER A 215 6.80 -16.14 6.86
C SER A 215 5.59 -16.94 6.40
N ILE A 216 5.00 -16.54 5.28
CA ILE A 216 3.89 -17.23 4.64
C ILE A 216 4.28 -17.64 3.23
N GLN A 217 3.89 -18.84 2.82
CA GLN A 217 4.05 -19.30 1.45
C GLN A 217 2.71 -19.20 0.73
N ILE A 218 2.74 -18.62 -0.47
CA ILE A 218 1.59 -18.48 -1.37
C ILE A 218 1.89 -19.28 -2.62
N ARG A 219 0.88 -19.97 -3.14
CA ARG A 219 0.96 -20.75 -4.38
C ARG A 219 -0.34 -20.65 -5.14
N THR A 220 -0.26 -20.52 -6.47
CA THR A 220 -1.43 -20.57 -7.35
C THR A 220 -1.33 -21.72 -8.34
N GLU A 221 -2.48 -22.29 -8.71
CA GLU A 221 -2.57 -23.37 -9.71
C GLU A 221 -2.99 -22.86 -11.11
N HIS A 222 -3.12 -21.55 -11.29
CA HIS A 222 -3.42 -20.92 -12.58
C HIS A 222 -2.77 -19.55 -12.70
N ASP A 223 -2.72 -19.00 -13.91
CA ASP A 223 -2.22 -17.63 -14.12
C ASP A 223 -3.16 -16.63 -13.44
N ALA A 224 -2.60 -15.70 -12.65
CA ALA A 224 -3.35 -14.74 -11.86
C ALA A 224 -2.50 -13.52 -11.46
N HIS A 225 -3.18 -12.43 -11.10
CA HIS A 225 -2.60 -11.39 -10.26
C HIS A 225 -3.00 -11.64 -8.80
N VAL A 226 -2.00 -11.78 -7.93
CA VAL A 226 -2.24 -12.13 -6.52
C VAL A 226 -2.11 -10.91 -5.62
N TYR A 227 -3.08 -10.74 -4.71
CA TYR A 227 -3.07 -9.68 -3.71
C TYR A 227 -3.15 -10.29 -2.33
N CYS A 228 -2.24 -9.95 -1.43
CA CYS A 228 -2.25 -10.45 -0.05
C CYS A 228 -2.30 -9.31 0.94
N TYR A 229 -3.14 -9.47 1.95
CA TYR A 229 -3.40 -8.51 3.00
C TYR A 229 -3.18 -9.17 4.36
N TYR A 230 -2.76 -8.37 5.32
CA TYR A 230 -2.57 -8.75 6.70
C TYR A 230 -3.43 -7.87 7.60
N GLU A 231 -4.08 -8.47 8.58
CA GLU A 231 -4.74 -7.76 9.67
C GLU A 231 -4.03 -8.09 10.96
N ASP A 232 -3.51 -7.04 11.60
CA ASP A 232 -2.80 -7.16 12.86
C ASP A 232 -3.76 -7.34 14.05
N ALA A 233 -3.20 -7.54 15.23
CA ALA A 233 -3.98 -7.72 16.45
C ALA A 233 -4.70 -6.44 16.97
N LYS A 234 -4.58 -5.29 16.28
CA LYS A 234 -5.40 -4.09 16.50
C LYS A 234 -6.56 -3.98 15.51
N GLY A 235 -6.54 -4.77 14.43
CA GLY A 235 -7.45 -4.62 13.29
C GLY A 235 -6.89 -3.74 12.17
N ASP A 236 -5.62 -3.32 12.26
CA ASP A 236 -5.00 -2.55 11.17
C ASP A 236 -4.77 -3.50 9.98
N VAL A 237 -5.40 -3.20 8.86
CA VAL A 237 -5.26 -4.00 7.63
C VAL A 237 -4.19 -3.38 6.73
N VAL A 238 -3.23 -4.15 6.24
CA VAL A 238 -2.17 -3.67 5.34
C VAL A 238 -2.06 -4.55 4.11
N LEU A 239 -1.75 -3.96 2.96
CA LEU A 239 -1.39 -4.70 1.74
C LEU A 239 0.04 -5.23 1.86
N LEU A 240 0.20 -6.55 1.91
CA LEU A 240 1.50 -7.23 1.94
C LEU A 240 2.08 -7.47 0.55
N PHE A 241 1.23 -7.78 -0.45
CA PHE A 241 1.66 -8.11 -1.80
C PHE A 241 0.57 -7.72 -2.82
N PRO A 242 0.91 -7.09 -3.96
CA PRO A 242 2.22 -6.51 -4.27
C PRO A 242 2.62 -5.43 -3.28
N ASN A 243 3.93 -5.21 -3.15
CA ASN A 243 4.47 -4.11 -2.39
C ASN A 243 5.70 -3.49 -3.06
N ARG A 244 6.22 -2.39 -2.50
CA ARG A 244 7.38 -1.66 -3.03
C ARG A 244 8.67 -2.49 -3.16
N TYR A 245 8.76 -3.60 -2.44
CA TYR A 245 9.89 -4.53 -2.51
C TYR A 245 9.62 -5.67 -3.50
N HIS A 246 8.35 -5.99 -3.77
CA HIS A 246 7.93 -6.97 -4.77
C HIS A 246 6.64 -6.49 -5.49
N PRO A 247 6.79 -5.62 -6.52
CA PRO A 247 5.65 -4.94 -7.14
C PRO A 247 4.95 -5.77 -8.21
N ASP A 248 5.62 -6.78 -8.77
CA ASP A 248 5.03 -7.66 -9.76
C ASP A 248 4.16 -8.70 -9.06
N ASN A 249 2.85 -8.57 -9.24
CA ASN A 249 1.89 -9.51 -8.69
C ASN A 249 1.42 -10.58 -9.67
N ALA A 250 1.97 -10.63 -10.88
CA ALA A 250 1.64 -11.68 -11.84
C ALA A 250 2.30 -13.00 -11.42
N MET A 251 1.48 -14.00 -11.11
CA MET A 251 1.91 -15.37 -10.83
C MET A 251 1.36 -16.29 -11.91
N ARG A 252 2.19 -17.22 -12.40
CA ARG A 252 1.79 -18.26 -13.34
C ARG A 252 1.29 -19.49 -12.62
N ALA A 253 0.58 -20.35 -13.35
CA ALA A 253 0.17 -21.66 -12.86
C ALA A 253 1.37 -22.46 -12.29
N GLY A 254 1.28 -22.84 -11.02
CA GLY A 254 2.31 -23.58 -10.30
C GLY A 254 3.36 -22.72 -9.58
N ASP A 255 3.35 -21.40 -9.78
CA ASP A 255 4.27 -20.49 -9.10
C ASP A 255 4.01 -20.45 -7.60
N SER A 256 5.10 -20.26 -6.84
CA SER A 256 5.04 -20.09 -5.39
C SER A 256 6.04 -19.04 -4.92
N ILE A 257 5.57 -18.18 -4.02
CA ILE A 257 6.36 -17.13 -3.37
C ILE A 257 6.30 -17.30 -1.85
N VAL A 258 7.31 -16.78 -1.16
CA VAL A 258 7.36 -16.74 0.31
C VAL A 258 7.48 -15.29 0.74
N LEU A 259 6.52 -14.77 1.49
CA LEU A 259 6.55 -13.43 2.04
C LEU A 259 7.01 -13.46 3.51
N PRO A 260 7.89 -12.57 3.96
CA PRO A 260 8.71 -11.65 3.15
C PRO A 260 9.73 -12.35 2.24
N GLU A 261 9.92 -11.85 1.02
CA GLU A 261 10.87 -12.41 0.03
C GLU A 261 12.32 -11.92 0.22
N SER A 262 12.53 -10.90 1.04
CA SER A 262 13.85 -10.34 1.33
C SER A 262 13.88 -9.70 2.72
N ASP A 263 15.08 -9.52 3.26
CA ASP A 263 15.31 -8.89 4.57
C ASP A 263 15.01 -7.37 4.59
N ASN A 264 14.51 -6.80 3.49
CA ASN A 264 14.17 -5.39 3.40
C ASN A 264 12.86 -5.04 4.12
N TRP A 265 12.06 -6.04 4.48
CA TRP A 265 10.89 -5.91 5.33
C TRP A 265 10.66 -7.21 6.10
N LEU A 266 10.07 -7.09 7.29
CA LEU A 266 9.81 -8.21 8.17
C LEU A 266 8.35 -8.19 8.60
N MET A 267 7.78 -9.38 8.73
CA MET A 267 6.54 -9.60 9.43
C MET A 267 6.91 -10.20 10.78
N THR A 268 6.57 -9.54 11.87
CA THR A 268 6.95 -9.99 13.21
C THR A 268 5.69 -10.18 14.04
N ALA A 269 5.58 -11.30 14.73
CA ALA A 269 4.48 -11.57 15.65
C ALA A 269 4.50 -10.55 16.79
N THR A 270 3.52 -9.64 16.86
CA THR A 270 3.64 -8.48 17.77
C THR A 270 2.91 -8.63 19.10
N ARG A 271 1.88 -9.49 19.19
CA ARG A 271 1.03 -9.59 20.39
C ARG A 271 0.62 -11.01 20.76
N ALA A 272 0.94 -11.40 21.99
CA ALA A 272 0.50 -12.67 22.57
C ALA A 272 -1.03 -12.74 22.71
N ASN A 273 -1.58 -13.94 22.56
CA ASN A 273 -2.99 -14.28 22.76
C ASN A 273 -3.98 -13.55 21.83
N LYS A 274 -3.49 -13.09 20.68
CA LYS A 274 -4.30 -12.59 19.57
C LYS A 274 -3.92 -13.32 18.29
N SER A 275 -4.91 -13.54 17.44
CA SER A 275 -4.69 -14.16 16.13
C SER A 275 -4.35 -13.08 15.12
N GLU A 276 -3.34 -13.36 14.32
CA GLU A 276 -2.93 -12.56 13.17
C GLU A 276 -3.55 -13.17 11.91
N GLN A 277 -4.21 -12.36 11.08
CA GLN A 277 -4.97 -12.87 9.93
C GLN A 277 -4.35 -12.45 8.61
N TYR A 278 -4.39 -13.36 7.64
CA TYR A 278 -3.86 -13.15 6.31
C TYR A 278 -4.90 -13.54 5.28
N LEU A 279 -5.19 -12.65 4.34
CA LEU A 279 -6.11 -12.90 3.21
C LEU A 279 -5.34 -12.72 1.91
N CYS A 280 -5.28 -13.76 1.08
CA CYS A 280 -4.82 -13.64 -0.29
C CYS A 280 -5.97 -13.84 -1.28
N LEU A 281 -5.93 -13.08 -2.36
CA LEU A 281 -6.90 -13.03 -3.43
C LEU A 281 -6.17 -13.33 -4.74
N SER A 282 -6.77 -14.17 -5.58
CA SER A 282 -6.28 -14.50 -6.92
C SER A 282 -7.25 -13.92 -7.94
N VAL A 283 -6.75 -12.99 -8.75
CA VAL A 283 -7.54 -12.26 -9.75
C VAL A 283 -7.15 -12.71 -11.15
N PRO A 284 -8.09 -13.11 -12.01
CA PRO A 284 -7.81 -13.44 -13.39
C PRO A 284 -7.16 -12.26 -14.16
N PRO A 285 -6.13 -12.50 -15.01
CA PRO A 285 -5.45 -11.43 -15.75
C PRO A 285 -6.39 -10.58 -16.61
N ASN A 286 -7.42 -11.17 -17.20
CA ASN A 286 -8.43 -10.48 -18.02
C ASN A 286 -9.33 -9.53 -17.21
N LEU A 287 -9.38 -9.66 -15.88
CA LEU A 287 -10.21 -8.83 -14.99
C LEU A 287 -9.38 -7.81 -14.20
N THR A 288 -8.05 -7.84 -14.32
CA THR A 288 -7.15 -6.98 -13.53
C THR A 288 -7.28 -5.49 -13.87
N THR A 289 -7.59 -5.17 -15.13
CA THR A 289 -7.82 -3.78 -15.58
C THR A 289 -9.01 -3.11 -14.91
N GLN A 290 -9.96 -3.88 -14.37
CA GLN A 290 -11.12 -3.36 -13.65
C GLN A 290 -10.76 -2.93 -12.21
N LEU A 291 -9.66 -3.45 -11.66
CA LEU A 291 -9.20 -3.18 -10.29
C LEU A 291 -8.21 -2.01 -10.20
N THR A 292 -7.48 -1.71 -11.28
CA THR A 292 -6.35 -0.75 -11.27
C THR A 292 -6.75 0.66 -10.79
N ASN A 293 -8.03 1.04 -10.94
CA ASN A 293 -8.53 2.34 -10.51
C ASN A 293 -8.91 2.41 -9.02
N GLN A 294 -9.13 1.26 -8.37
CA GLN A 294 -9.75 1.20 -7.04
C GLN A 294 -8.76 0.83 -5.92
N PHE A 295 -7.67 0.13 -6.24
CA PHE A 295 -6.72 -0.40 -5.25
C PHE A 295 -5.29 0.12 -5.40
N SER A 296 -5.11 1.31 -6.00
CA SER A 296 -3.82 2.04 -6.05
C SER A 296 -3.45 2.61 -4.66
N GLN A 297 -3.49 1.78 -3.62
CA GLN A 297 -3.29 2.15 -2.20
C GLN A 297 -1.85 1.79 -1.75
N PRO A 298 -1.30 2.51 -0.77
CA PRO A 298 0.08 2.30 -0.32
C PRO A 298 0.25 0.93 0.34
N ASP A 299 1.16 0.13 -0.19
CA ASP A 299 1.59 -1.12 0.44
C ASP A 299 2.22 -0.90 1.82
N LEU A 300 2.13 -1.94 2.67
CA LEU A 300 2.72 -2.02 4.00
C LEU A 300 2.32 -0.87 4.94
N GLN A 301 1.13 -0.29 4.73
CA GLN A 301 0.51 0.72 5.58
C GLN A 301 -0.95 0.38 5.87
N PRO A 302 -1.51 0.86 7.00
CA PRO A 302 -2.92 0.68 7.30
C PRO A 302 -3.81 1.25 6.19
N LEU A 303 -4.67 0.40 5.66
CA LEU A 303 -5.68 0.71 4.66
C LEU A 303 -6.91 1.31 5.36
N PRO A 304 -7.68 2.18 4.68
CA PRO A 304 -8.92 2.76 5.22
C PRO A 304 -10.08 1.75 5.15
N VAL A 305 -9.89 0.59 5.76
CA VAL A 305 -10.87 -0.50 5.87
C VAL A 305 -10.94 -0.99 7.32
N ASP A 306 -12.09 -1.50 7.72
CA ASP A 306 -12.37 -1.94 9.08
C ASP A 306 -11.71 -3.30 9.40
N ASN A 307 -11.58 -4.18 8.41
CA ASN A 307 -11.04 -5.53 8.54
C ASN A 307 -10.87 -6.20 7.16
N LEU A 308 -10.31 -7.43 7.14
CA LEU A 308 -10.12 -8.21 5.91
C LEU A 308 -11.41 -8.59 5.19
N LEU A 309 -12.55 -8.66 5.88
CA LEU A 309 -13.83 -8.96 5.22
C LEU A 309 -14.23 -7.81 4.30
N GLN A 310 -14.01 -6.56 4.70
CA GLN A 310 -14.26 -5.41 3.83
C GLN A 310 -13.36 -5.43 2.58
N VAL A 311 -12.10 -5.87 2.71
CA VAL A 311 -11.21 -6.05 1.54
C VAL A 311 -11.78 -7.09 0.57
N TYR A 312 -12.23 -8.24 1.10
CA TYR A 312 -12.87 -9.27 0.29
C TYR A 312 -14.11 -8.72 -0.43
N ASP A 313 -14.99 -8.01 0.30
CA ASP A 313 -16.23 -7.46 -0.27
C ASP A 313 -15.96 -6.45 -1.39
N LEU A 314 -14.91 -5.63 -1.27
CA LEU A 314 -14.50 -4.68 -2.31
C LEU A 314 -14.06 -5.39 -3.60
N PHE A 315 -13.31 -6.48 -3.51
CA PHE A 315 -12.92 -7.28 -4.68
C PHE A 315 -14.11 -8.05 -5.24
N HIS A 316 -14.94 -8.62 -4.37
CA HIS A 316 -16.12 -9.40 -4.77
C HIS A 316 -17.16 -8.53 -5.47
N ALA A 317 -17.31 -7.27 -5.08
CA ALA A 317 -18.19 -6.32 -5.76
C ALA A 317 -17.82 -6.08 -7.24
N VAL A 318 -16.56 -6.26 -7.61
CA VAL A 318 -16.06 -6.11 -8.99
C VAL A 318 -16.04 -7.44 -9.73
N LEU A 319 -15.57 -8.50 -9.07
CA LEU A 319 -15.25 -9.78 -9.69
C LEU A 319 -16.35 -10.85 -9.54
N GLY A 320 -17.29 -10.66 -8.61
CA GLY A 320 -18.35 -11.62 -8.32
C GLY A 320 -17.80 -12.99 -7.94
N GLU A 321 -18.43 -14.03 -8.49
CA GLU A 321 -18.12 -15.45 -8.24
C GLU A 321 -16.76 -15.90 -8.81
N ASP A 322 -16.12 -15.09 -9.65
CA ASP A 322 -14.80 -15.40 -10.22
C ASP A 322 -13.65 -15.10 -9.23
N LEU A 323 -13.95 -14.47 -8.09
CA LEU A 323 -12.95 -14.18 -7.06
C LEU A 323 -12.55 -15.44 -6.30
N ILE A 324 -11.27 -15.79 -6.37
CA ILE A 324 -10.69 -16.86 -5.55
C ILE A 324 -9.97 -16.21 -4.37
N ALA A 325 -10.36 -16.59 -3.15
CA ALA A 325 -9.81 -16.04 -1.93
C ALA A 325 -9.41 -17.15 -0.94
N LYS A 326 -8.31 -16.93 -0.21
CA LYS A 326 -7.90 -17.82 0.87
C LYS A 326 -7.47 -17.01 2.09
N LYS A 327 -8.05 -17.34 3.24
CA LYS A 327 -7.72 -16.75 4.54
C LYS A 327 -7.08 -17.79 5.47
N ILE A 328 -6.04 -17.40 6.21
CA ILE A 328 -5.50 -18.16 7.34
C ILE A 328 -5.42 -17.29 8.59
N SER A 329 -5.29 -17.93 9.74
CA SER A 329 -5.09 -17.27 11.02
C SER A 329 -3.92 -17.93 11.74
N LEU A 330 -2.95 -17.13 12.15
CA LEU A 330 -1.78 -17.58 12.88
C LEU A 330 -1.94 -17.19 14.35
N SER A 331 -1.65 -18.11 15.27
CA SER A 331 -1.75 -17.84 16.70
C SER A 331 -0.42 -17.34 17.24
N VAL A 332 -0.44 -16.38 18.17
CA VAL A 332 0.76 -15.89 18.86
C VAL A 332 0.62 -16.15 20.36
N HIS A 333 1.65 -16.68 21.02
CA HIS A 333 1.70 -16.99 22.45
C HIS A 333 2.74 -16.18 23.21
#